data_AF-X1TXW6-F1
#
_entry.id   AF-X1TXW6-F1
#
_cell.length_a   1.000
_cell.length_b   1.000
_cell.length_c   1.000
_cell.angle_alpha   90.00
_cell.angle_beta   90.00
_cell.angle_gamma   90.00
#
_symmetry.space_group_name_H-M   'P 1'
#
loop_
_entity.id
_entity.type
_entity.pdbx_description
1 polymer ?
#
loop_
_entity_poly.entity_id
_entity_poly.type
_entity_poly.pdbx_seq_one_letter_code
_entity_poly.pdbx_strand_id
1 'polypeptide(L)'
;PDEIAEWHQKASDPIYAFVEDICEANSEAWISKDELYDVFIEYCDKQNIPRIGIESFGRALKNAKNVHVVFKRRGPRGVQKTGWLGIQLREKEKSEIDMEV
;
A
#
# COMPACT_ATOMS: atom_id res chain seq x y z
N PRO A 1 3.55 10.18 29.50
CA PRO A 1 4.25 8.94 29.07
C PRO A 1 3.44 8.04 28.12
N ASP A 2 2.17 8.36 27.82
CA ASP A 2 1.33 7.54 26.93
C ASP A 2 1.57 7.79 25.42
N GLU A 3 2.06 8.96 25.03
CA GLU A 3 2.26 9.32 23.61
C GLU A 3 3.33 8.49 22.90
N ILE A 4 4.21 7.83 23.66
CA ILE A 4 5.28 6.99 23.13
C ILE A 4 4.70 5.65 22.62
N ALA A 5 3.66 5.12 23.28
CA ALA A 5 3.12 3.79 22.99
C ALA A 5 2.35 3.72 21.67
N GLU A 6 1.62 4.77 21.30
CA GLU A 6 0.85 4.83 20.04
C GLU A 6 1.77 4.90 18.81
N TRP A 7 2.88 5.64 18.92
CA TRP A 7 3.91 5.69 17.87
C TRP A 7 4.62 4.35 17.67
N HIS A 8 4.90 3.62 18.75
CA HIS A 8 5.52 2.30 18.65
C HIS A 8 4.63 1.27 17.95
N GLN A 9 3.30 1.35 18.08
CA GLN A 9 2.39 0.45 17.38
C GLN A 9 2.30 0.73 15.87
N LYS A 10 2.22 2.01 15.47
CA LYS A 10 2.22 2.38 14.04
C LYS A 10 3.54 2.07 13.35
N ALA A 11 4.67 2.23 14.05
CA ALA A 11 5.98 1.82 13.55
C ALA A 11 6.18 0.30 13.51
N SER A 12 5.44 -0.46 14.34
CA SER A 12 5.50 -1.92 14.35
C SER A 12 4.84 -2.55 13.13
N ASP A 13 3.72 -1.98 12.65
CA ASP A 13 2.96 -2.49 11.49
C ASP A 13 2.52 -1.37 10.54
N PRO A 14 3.47 -0.73 9.82
CA PRO A 14 3.18 0.39 8.92
C PRO A 14 2.24 0.00 7.76
N ILE A 15 2.23 -1.28 7.39
CA ILE A 15 1.30 -1.81 6.38
C ILE A 15 -0.14 -1.78 6.86
N TYR A 16 -0.36 -2.14 8.12
CA TYR A 16 -1.70 -2.19 8.67
C TYR A 16 -2.32 -0.79 8.65
N ALA A 17 -1.59 0.21 9.17
CA ALA A 17 -2.00 1.60 9.17
C ALA A 17 -2.22 2.14 7.75
N PHE A 18 -1.29 1.89 6.82
CA PHE A 18 -1.44 2.27 5.42
C PHE A 18 -2.72 1.69 4.79
N VAL A 19 -2.99 0.39 5.00
CA VAL A 19 -4.17 -0.26 4.44
C VAL A 19 -5.46 0.27 5.06
N GLU A 20 -5.46 0.63 6.35
CA GLU A 20 -6.62 1.20 7.03
C GLU A 20 -6.89 2.67 6.69
N ASP A 21 -5.86 3.49 6.46
CA ASP A 21 -6.00 4.90 6.14
C ASP A 21 -6.23 5.13 4.64
N ILE A 22 -5.39 4.52 3.79
CA ILE A 22 -5.23 4.85 2.38
C ILE A 22 -5.94 3.85 1.46
N CYS A 23 -5.99 2.58 1.85
CA CYS A 23 -6.56 1.53 1.01
C CYS A 23 -7.98 1.13 1.42
N GLU A 24 -8.63 0.42 0.51
CA GLU A 24 -9.87 -0.28 0.77
C GLU A 24 -9.85 -1.65 0.07
N ALA A 25 -10.53 -2.63 0.68
CA ALA A 25 -10.64 -3.97 0.13
C ALA A 25 -11.63 -3.98 -1.03
N ASN A 26 -11.16 -4.35 -2.22
CA ASN A 26 -12.00 -4.50 -3.41
C ASN A 26 -11.54 -5.71 -4.22
N SER A 27 -12.35 -6.77 -4.20
CA SER A 27 -12.08 -8.07 -4.83
C SER A 27 -11.83 -7.99 -6.35
N GLU A 28 -12.38 -6.99 -7.03
CA GLU A 28 -12.28 -6.81 -8.48
C GLU A 28 -11.20 -5.81 -8.87
N ALA A 29 -10.83 -4.93 -7.94
CA ALA A 29 -9.80 -3.95 -8.18
C ALA A 29 -8.42 -4.59 -8.26
N TRP A 30 -7.65 -4.09 -9.22
CA TRP A 30 -6.25 -4.42 -9.40
C TRP A 30 -5.46 -3.13 -9.43
N ILE A 31 -4.39 -3.08 -8.64
CA ILE A 31 -3.44 -1.98 -8.62
C ILE A 31 -2.04 -2.52 -8.93
N SER A 32 -1.24 -1.75 -9.66
CA SER A 32 0.12 -2.16 -9.97
C SER A 32 1.00 -2.12 -8.73
N LYS A 33 2.01 -3.00 -8.67
CA LYS A 33 2.90 -3.11 -7.51
C LYS A 33 3.66 -1.81 -7.27
N ASP A 34 4.12 -1.19 -8.36
CA ASP A 34 4.84 0.08 -8.34
C ASP A 34 3.95 1.22 -7.85
N GLU A 35 2.74 1.38 -8.40
CA GLU A 35 1.78 2.42 -8.01
C GLU A 35 1.39 2.32 -6.53
N LEU A 36 1.05 1.11 -6.05
CA LEU A 36 0.71 0.93 -4.64
C LEU A 36 1.90 1.20 -3.71
N TYR A 37 3.12 0.89 -4.15
CA TYR A 37 4.31 1.13 -3.37
C TYR A 37 4.68 2.62 -3.32
N ASP A 38 4.50 3.35 -4.41
CA ASP A 38 4.77 4.79 -4.47
C ASP A 38 3.93 5.55 -3.42
N VAL A 39 2.62 5.27 -3.40
CA VAL A 39 1.68 5.85 -2.43
C VAL A 39 2.02 5.43 -0.99
N PHE A 40 2.53 4.21 -0.80
CA PHE A 40 3.01 3.78 0.51
C PHE A 40 4.24 4.59 0.96
N ILE A 41 5.17 4.92 0.07
CA ILE A 41 6.32 5.76 0.39
C ILE A 41 5.87 7.18 0.76
N GLU A 42 4.95 7.76 0.00
CA GLU A 42 4.36 9.05 0.33
C GLU A 42 3.67 9.04 1.70
N TYR A 43 2.91 7.98 2.00
CA TYR A 43 2.30 7.79 3.31
C TYR A 43 3.34 7.72 4.42
N CYS A 44 4.42 6.96 4.22
CA CYS A 44 5.53 6.89 5.18
C CYS A 44 6.16 8.26 5.43
N ASP A 45 6.34 9.10 4.39
CA ASP A 45 6.85 10.46 4.56
C ASP A 45 5.89 11.36 5.32
N LYS A 46 4.62 11.38 4.90
CA LYS A 46 3.56 12.17 5.53
C LYS A 46 3.41 11.82 7.01
N GLN A 47 3.57 10.54 7.37
CA GLN A 47 3.43 10.03 8.74
C GLN A 47 4.77 9.95 9.52
N ASN A 48 5.90 10.30 8.90
CA ASN A 48 7.24 10.16 9.48
C ASN A 48 7.57 8.73 9.96
N ILE A 49 7.12 7.73 9.20
CA ILE A 49 7.32 6.30 9.46
C ILE A 49 8.53 5.79 8.66
N PRO A 50 9.33 4.86 9.20
CA PRO A 50 10.43 4.25 8.44
C PRO A 50 9.92 3.54 7.19
N ARG A 51 10.45 3.96 6.03
CA ARG A 51 10.19 3.32 4.73
C ARG A 51 10.80 1.91 4.73
N ILE A 52 10.07 0.94 4.19
CA ILE A 52 10.58 -0.41 3.91
C ILE A 52 10.69 -0.64 2.41
N GLY A 53 11.62 -1.49 1.98
CA GLY A 53 11.79 -1.80 0.56
C GLY A 53 10.58 -2.50 -0.07
N ILE A 54 10.40 -2.34 -1.38
CA ILE A 54 9.26 -2.86 -2.17
C ILE A 54 9.03 -4.38 -2.04
N GLU A 55 10.08 -5.16 -1.80
CA GLU A 55 9.97 -6.61 -1.55
C GLU A 55 9.41 -6.91 -0.16
N SER A 56 9.92 -6.22 0.86
CA SER A 56 9.43 -6.28 2.24
C SER A 56 7.99 -5.79 2.33
N PHE A 57 7.65 -4.69 1.63
CA PHE A 57 6.29 -4.20 1.48
C PHE A 57 5.37 -5.27 0.92
N GLY A 58 5.74 -5.88 -0.21
CA GLY A 58 4.92 -6.93 -0.84
C GLY A 58 4.73 -8.15 0.06
N ARG A 59 5.75 -8.56 0.81
CA ARG A 59 5.65 -9.66 1.78
C ARG A 59 4.76 -9.29 2.95
N ALA A 60 4.89 -8.08 3.49
CA ALA A 60 4.11 -7.62 4.63
C ALA A 60 2.63 -7.40 4.25
N LEU A 61 2.35 -6.82 3.07
CA LEU A 61 1.00 -6.66 2.53
C LEU A 61 0.29 -8.00 2.35
N LYS A 62 0.99 -9.03 1.87
CA LYS A 62 0.43 -10.38 1.75
C LYS A 62 0.08 -11.00 3.11
N ASN A 63 0.78 -10.63 4.18
CA ASN A 63 0.54 -11.11 5.53
C ASN A 63 -0.38 -10.18 6.35
N ALA A 64 -0.82 -9.06 5.77
CA ALA A 64 -1.70 -8.13 6.42
C ALA A 64 -3.04 -8.80 6.75
N LYS A 65 -3.54 -8.58 7.98
CA LYS A 65 -4.76 -9.23 8.46
C LYS A 65 -6.04 -8.49 8.06
N ASN A 66 -5.91 -7.21 7.71
CA ASN A 66 -7.02 -6.31 7.37
C ASN A 66 -7.37 -6.29 5.87
N VAL A 67 -6.55 -6.89 5.00
CA VAL A 67 -6.83 -6.99 3.57
C VAL A 67 -6.42 -8.34 3.00
N HIS A 68 -7.23 -8.86 2.08
CA HIS A 68 -6.89 -10.07 1.34
C HIS A 68 -6.42 -9.70 -0.06
N VAL A 69 -5.10 -9.70 -0.27
CA VAL A 69 -4.50 -9.41 -1.57
C VAL A 69 -3.98 -10.66 -2.27
N VAL A 70 -4.12 -10.68 -3.59
CA VAL A 70 -3.56 -11.72 -4.45
C VAL A 70 -2.60 -11.10 -5.43
N PHE A 71 -1.35 -11.57 -5.43
CA PHE A 71 -0.37 -11.16 -6.43
C PHE A 71 -0.79 -11.67 -7.81
N LYS A 72 -1.00 -10.76 -8.77
CA LYS A 72 -1.32 -11.11 -10.16
C LYS A 72 -0.55 -10.24 -11.14
N ARG A 73 -0.22 -10.86 -12.28
CA ARG A 73 0.30 -10.16 -13.46
C ARG A 73 -0.87 -9.79 -14.37
N ARG A 74 -0.90 -8.55 -14.85
CA ARG A 74 -1.94 -8.05 -15.78
C ARG A 74 -1.27 -7.36 -16.96
N GLY A 75 -1.85 -7.53 -18.15
CA GLY A 75 -1.40 -6.89 -19.39
C GLY A 75 -1.12 -7.86 -20.55
N PRO A 76 -0.85 -7.33 -21.75
CA PRO A 76 -0.49 -8.11 -22.92
C PRO A 76 0.80 -8.93 -22.72
N ARG A 77 0.91 -10.03 -23.45
CA ARG A 77 2.11 -10.89 -23.44
C ARG A 77 3.34 -10.05 -23.83
N GLY A 78 4.35 -10.02 -22.97
CA GLY A 78 5.60 -9.25 -23.17
C GLY A 78 5.68 -7.92 -22.42
N VAL A 79 4.57 -7.36 -21.94
CA VAL A 79 4.53 -6.09 -21.18
C VAL A 79 3.69 -6.20 -19.90
N GLN A 80 3.62 -7.41 -19.33
CA GLN A 80 2.80 -7.67 -18.15
C GLN A 80 3.35 -6.93 -16.93
N LYS A 81 2.52 -6.11 -16.30
CA LYS A 81 2.83 -5.49 -15.01
C LYS A 81 2.43 -6.41 -13.88
N THR A 82 3.25 -6.45 -12.84
CA THR A 82 2.93 -7.13 -11.59
C THR A 82 2.11 -6.21 -10.71
N GLY A 83 1.15 -6.76 -9.97
CA GLY A 83 0.30 -5.99 -9.08
C GLY A 83 -0.48 -6.84 -8.11
N TRP A 84 -1.39 -6.20 -7.41
CA TRP A 84 -2.20 -6.77 -6.34
C TRP A 84 -3.67 -6.67 -6.74
N LEU A 85 -4.37 -7.81 -6.69
CA LEU A 85 -5.81 -7.89 -6.80
C LEU A 85 -6.42 -7.95 -5.39
N GLY A 86 -7.59 -7.36 -5.17
CA GLY A 86 -8.26 -7.38 -3.87
C GLY A 86 -8.12 -6.09 -3.07
N ILE A 87 -7.44 -5.09 -3.63
CA ILE A 87 -7.15 -3.81 -2.96
C ILE A 87 -7.17 -2.67 -3.97
N GLN A 88 -7.66 -1.52 -3.54
CA GLN A 88 -7.54 -0.26 -4.25
C GLN A 88 -7.23 0.89 -3.29
N LEU A 89 -6.75 2.00 -3.85
CA LEU A 89 -6.61 3.26 -3.13
C LEU A 89 -7.99 3.90 -2.97
N ARG A 90 -8.23 4.52 -1.82
CA ARG A 90 -9.41 5.35 -1.59
C ARG A 90 -9.36 6.57 -2.49
N GLU A 91 -10.54 7.07 -2.89
CA GLU A 91 -10.68 8.15 -3.87
C GLU A 91 -9.89 9.43 -3.52
N LYS A 92 -9.69 9.73 -2.24
CA LYS A 92 -8.94 10.92 -1.77
C LYS A 92 -7.48 10.95 -2.20
N GLU A 93 -6.83 9.78 -2.25
CA GLU A 93 -5.40 9.69 -2.57
C GLU A 93 -5.19 9.56 -4.09
N LYS A 94 -6.22 9.10 -4.82
CA LYS A 94 -6.18 8.90 -6.27
C LYS A 94 -6.07 10.21 -7.06
N SER A 95 -6.56 11.32 -6.50
CA SER A 95 -6.54 12.65 -7.12
C SER A 95 -5.20 13.38 -7.02
N GLU A 96 -4.31 12.99 -6.10
CA GLU A 96 -3.04 13.70 -5.87
C GLU A 96 -1.91 13.14 -6.78
N ILE A 97 -2.03 11.87 -7.19
CA ILE A 97 -1.04 11.15 -8.00
C ILE A 97 -1.11 11.51 -9.51
N ASP A 98 -2.26 11.99 -10.00
CA ASP A 98 -2.47 12.33 -11.42
C ASP A 98 -1.96 13.74 -11.81
N MET A 99 -1.46 14.54 -10.86
CA MET A 99 -1.06 15.94 -11.10
C MET A 99 0.44 16.19 -11.28
N GLU A 100 1.30 15.17 -11.21
CA GLU A 100 2.74 15.32 -11.53
C GLU A 100 3.05 14.63 -12.88
N VAL A 101 2.82 15.36 -13.98
CA VAL A 101 3.36 15.07 -15.33
C VAL A 101 4.02 16.31 -15.95
#